data_AF-A0A226WT79-F1
#
_entry.id   AF-A0A226WT79-F1
#
_cell.length_a   1.000
_cell.length_b   1.000
_cell.length_c   1.000
_cell.angle_alpha   90.00
_cell.angle_beta   90.00
_cell.angle_gamma   90.00
#
_symmetry.space_group_name_H-M   'P 1'
#
loop_
_entity.id
_entity.type
_entity.pdbx_description
1 polymer ?
#
loop_
_entity_poly.entity_id
_entity_poly.type
_entity_poly.pdbx_seq_one_letter_code
_entity_poly.pdbx_strand_id
1 'polypeptide(L)' 'MAWRFSGSALRRAVTAQRLSRDLGLNAAGVALALDLLEEIETLRTRPDR' A
#
# COMPACT_ATOMS: atom_id res chain seq x y z
N MET A 1 5.31 -1.97 -27.32
CA MET A 1 5.39 -0.99 -26.21
C MET A 1 5.37 -1.76 -24.91
N ALA A 2 6.30 -1.51 -23.98
CA ALA A 2 6.41 -2.26 -22.72
C ALA A 2 5.76 -1.47 -21.58
N TRP A 3 5.13 -2.17 -20.63
CA TRP A 3 4.65 -1.55 -19.40
C TRP A 3 5.83 -1.08 -18.55
N ARG A 4 5.74 0.14 -18.02
CA ARG A 4 6.75 0.77 -17.17
C ARG A 4 6.08 1.29 -15.92
N PHE A 5 6.62 0.93 -14.76
CA PHE A 5 6.11 1.37 -13.46
C PHE A 5 7.19 2.10 -12.69
N SER A 6 6.79 3.00 -11.79
CA SER A 6 7.71 3.70 -10.88
C SER A 6 8.28 2.73 -9.83
N GLY A 7 9.39 3.12 -9.20
CA GLY A 7 9.95 2.36 -8.07
C GLY A 7 8.99 2.29 -6.86
N SER A 8 8.09 3.27 -6.70
CA SER A 8 7.04 3.22 -5.67
C SER A 8 6.03 2.10 -5.91
N ALA A 9 5.74 1.78 -7.18
CA ALA A 9 4.85 0.67 -7.52
C ALA A 9 5.43 -0.69 -7.07
N LEU A 10 6.76 -0.87 -7.16
CA LEU A 10 7.40 -2.09 -6.66
C LEU A 10 7.23 -2.23 -5.14
N ARG A 11 7.46 -1.15 -4.38
CA ARG A 11 7.21 -1.16 -2.93
C ARG A 11 5.75 -1.49 -2.61
N ARG A 12 4.81 -0.85 -3.30
CA ARG A 12 3.37 -1.10 -3.10
C ARG A 12 2.99 -2.55 -3.42
N ALA A 13 3.58 -3.15 -4.45
CA ALA A 13 3.36 -4.55 -4.82
C ALA A 13 3.92 -5.55 -3.78
N VAL A 14 5.11 -5.30 -3.23
CA VAL A 14 5.67 -6.12 -2.15
C VAL A 14 4.81 -6.05 -0.89
N THR A 15 4.35 -4.86 -0.52
CA THR A 15 3.42 -4.68 0.62
C THR A 15 2.10 -5.40 0.36
N ALA A 16 1.53 -5.28 -0.83
CA ALA A 16 0.31 -5.98 -1.23
C ALA A 16 0.44 -7.50 -1.08
N GLN A 17 1.57 -8.08 -1.53
CA GLN A 17 1.85 -9.51 -1.42
C GLN A 17 1.90 -9.95 0.05
N ARG A 18 2.56 -9.18 0.91
CA ARG A 18 2.63 -9.47 2.35
C ARG A 18 1.27 -9.37 3.02
N LEU A 19 0.51 -8.30 2.75
CA LEU A 19 -0.85 -8.14 3.28
C LEU A 19 -1.76 -9.31 2.90
N SER A 20 -1.72 -9.75 1.64
CA SER A 20 -2.51 -10.89 1.19
C SER A 20 -2.08 -12.19 1.88
N ARG A 21 -0.77 -12.44 1.99
CA ARG A 21 -0.23 -13.67 2.58
C ARG A 21 -0.44 -13.74 4.10
N ASP A 22 -0.11 -12.66 4.79
CA ASP A 22 0.01 -12.65 6.25
C ASP A 22 -1.35 -12.44 6.92
N LEU A 23 -2.26 -11.72 6.25
CA LEU A 23 -3.61 -11.42 6.76
C LEU A 23 -4.73 -12.16 6.01
N GLY A 24 -4.39 -12.96 4.99
CA GLY A 24 -5.38 -13.71 4.19
C GLY A 24 -6.33 -12.81 3.38
N LEU A 25 -5.91 -11.58 3.05
CA LEU A 25 -6.77 -10.61 2.38
C LEU A 25 -6.93 -10.94 0.88
N ASN A 26 -8.16 -10.75 0.40
CA ASN A 26 -8.45 -10.70 -1.03
C ASN A 26 -7.97 -9.38 -1.64
N ALA A 27 -8.05 -9.24 -2.97
CA ALA A 27 -7.57 -8.05 -3.68
C ALA A 27 -8.22 -6.74 -3.21
N ALA A 28 -9.52 -6.75 -2.90
CA ALA A 28 -10.22 -5.57 -2.39
C ALA A 28 -9.76 -5.19 -0.98
N GLY A 29 -9.57 -6.17 -0.10
CA GLY A 29 -9.02 -5.97 1.24
C GLY A 29 -7.59 -5.45 1.22
N VAL A 30 -6.76 -5.95 0.30
CA VAL A 30 -5.40 -5.44 0.08
C VAL A 30 -5.43 -3.99 -0.39
N ALA A 31 -6.30 -3.64 -1.34
CA ALA A 31 -6.43 -2.26 -1.82
C ALA A 31 -6.80 -1.31 -0.67
N LEU A 32 -7.82 -1.66 0.12
CA LEU A 32 -8.24 -0.87 1.28
C LEU A 32 -7.11 -0.72 2.32
N ALA A 33 -6.41 -1.82 2.64
CA ALA A 33 -5.30 -1.76 3.60
C ALA A 33 -4.14 -0.87 3.11
N LEU A 34 -3.84 -0.88 1.82
CA LEU A 34 -2.83 0.01 1.26
C LEU A 34 -3.23 1.48 1.34
N ASP A 35 -4.51 1.79 1.11
CA ASP A 35 -5.02 3.16 1.19
C ASP A 35 -5.02 3.66 2.65
N LEU A 36 -5.38 2.80 3.61
CA LEU A 36 -5.30 3.12 5.03
C LEU A 36 -3.86 3.34 5.51
N LEU A 37 -2.89 2.56 5.00
CA LEU A 37 -1.48 2.78 5.31
C LEU A 37 -0.99 4.15 4.81
N GLU A 38 -1.42 4.56 3.62
CA GLU A 38 -1.11 5.88 3.07
C GLU A 38 -1.77 7.01 3.88
N GLU A 39 -2.99 6.79 4.36
CA GLU A 39 -3.67 7.71 5.27
C GLU A 39 -2.94 7.84 6.61
N ILE A 40 -2.52 6.72 7.20
CA ILE A 40 -1.73 6.73 8.45
C ILE A 40 -0.42 7.50 8.28
N GLU A 41 0.31 7.30 7.19
CA GLU A 41 1.54 8.05 6.92
C GLU A 41 1.26 9.54 6.73
N THR A 42 0.15 9.88 6.05
CA THR A 42 -0.30 11.28 5.93
C THR A 42 -0.64 11.88 7.29
N LEU A 43 -1.28 11.13 8.18
CA LEU A 43 -1.63 11.58 9.52
C LEU A 43 -0.38 11.76 10.40
N ARG A 44 0.58 10.83 10.33
CA ARG A 44 1.86 10.88 11.08
C ARG A 44 2.77 12.03 10.67
N THR A 45 2.67 12.47 9.42
CA THR A 45 3.47 13.58 8.89
C THR A 45 2.83 14.95 9.11
N ARG A 46 1.58 15.01 9.61
CA ARG A 46 0.97 16.26 10.06
C ARG A 46 1.63 16.66 11.39
N PRO A 47 2.19 17.88 11.51
CA PRO A 47 2.52 18.40 12.83
C PRO A 47 1.22 18.51 13.63
N ASP A 48 1.21 17.90 14.82
CA ASP A 48 0.15 18.13 15.80
C ASP A 48 -0.01 19.65 15.94
N ARG A 49 -1.23 20.14 15.71
CA ARG A 49 -1.57 21.55 15.92
C ARG A 49 -1.78 21.82 17.40
#